data_AF-A0A5P0ZFK3-F1
#
_entry.id   AF-A0A5P0ZFK3-F1
#
_cell.length_a   1.000
_cell.length_b   1.000
_cell.length_c   1.000
_cell.angle_alpha   90.00
_cell.angle_beta   90.00
_cell.angle_gamma   90.00
#
_symmetry.space_group_name_H-M   'P 1'
#
loop_
_entity.id
_entity.type
_entity.pdbx_description
1 polymer ?
#
loop_
_entity_poly.entity_id
_entity_poly.type
_entity_poly.pdbx_seq_one_letter_code
_entity_poly.pdbx_strand_id
1 'polypeptide(L)'
;MSNKKIVVIYTFFFFIPYVVSLGIVGIAYNALVLHALTWRVLVGGIVGSLGIFAVKVIAQRPILIMYRSSTRKSLKRFINFFILERNKLVISLNLLVDFALSIGSIYLVAKILPIEHILGNSIGWLVLIMMISLTLASYLEFDSLSIYTEKKK
;
A
#
# COMPACT_ATOMS: atom_id res chain seq x y z
N MET A 1 -16.83 -7.63 15.25
CA MET A 1 -16.52 -7.33 13.83
C MET A 1 -16.51 -8.64 13.04
N SER A 2 -17.27 -8.78 11.95
CA SER A 2 -17.24 -10.00 11.12
C SER A 2 -15.95 -10.05 10.31
N ASN A 3 -15.33 -11.23 10.14
CA ASN A 3 -14.11 -11.40 9.35
C ASN A 3 -14.24 -10.83 7.92
N LYS A 4 -15.44 -10.86 7.33
CA LYS A 4 -15.70 -10.26 6.01
C LYS A 4 -15.52 -8.74 6.02
N LYS A 5 -15.99 -8.04 7.07
CA LYS A 5 -15.83 -6.59 7.20
C LYS A 5 -14.36 -6.19 7.39
N ILE A 6 -13.61 -6.96 8.18
CA ILE A 6 -12.16 -6.70 8.38
C ILE A 6 -11.39 -6.80 7.07
N VAL A 7 -11.68 -7.82 6.25
CA VAL A 7 -11.04 -7.97 4.93
C VAL A 7 -11.34 -6.76 4.04
N VAL A 8 -12.60 -6.31 4.00
CA VAL A 8 -13.01 -5.17 3.17
C VAL A 8 -12.28 -3.89 3.61
N ILE A 9 -12.27 -3.58 4.92
CA ILE A 9 -11.56 -2.40 5.44
C ILE A 9 -10.07 -2.51 5.13
N TYR A 10 -9.46 -3.66 5.37
CA TYR A 10 -8.05 -3.88 5.06
C TYR A 10 -7.73 -3.69 3.57
N THR A 11 -8.61 -4.14 2.68
CA THR A 11 -8.43 -3.96 1.23
C THR A 11 -8.43 -2.48 0.84
N PHE A 12 -9.40 -1.70 1.32
CA PHE A 12 -9.49 -0.27 0.99
C PHE A 12 -8.45 0.58 1.71
N PHE A 13 -8.12 0.24 2.96
CA PHE A 13 -7.19 1.02 3.78
C PHE A 13 -5.74 0.78 3.39
N PHE A 14 -5.41 -0.45 2.99
CA PHE A 14 -4.02 -0.85 2.85
C PHE A 14 -3.70 -1.46 1.49
N PHE A 15 -4.45 -2.46 1.05
CA PHE A 15 -4.09 -3.20 -0.17
C PHE A 15 -4.15 -2.32 -1.42
N ILE A 16 -5.24 -1.58 -1.63
CA ILE A 16 -5.39 -0.69 -2.78
C ILE A 16 -4.34 0.43 -2.73
N PRO A 17 -4.19 1.21 -1.64
CA PRO A 17 -3.15 2.25 -1.55
C PRO A 17 -1.73 1.70 -1.76
N TYR A 18 -1.44 0.48 -1.32
CA TYR A 18 -0.16 -0.17 -1.52
C TYR A 18 0.13 -0.45 -3.01
N VAL A 19 -0.82 -1.08 -3.72
CA VAL A 19 -0.69 -1.36 -5.16
C VAL A 19 -0.60 -0.07 -5.97
N VAL A 20 -1.39 0.93 -5.59
CA VAL A 20 -1.36 2.24 -6.23
C VAL A 20 -0.02 2.94 -6.00
N SER A 21 0.54 2.86 -4.79
CA SER A 21 1.87 3.41 -4.48
C SER A 21 2.97 2.76 -5.31
N LEU A 22 2.91 1.43 -5.53
CA LEU A 22 3.81 0.74 -6.46
C LEU A 22 3.69 1.30 -7.88
N GLY A 23 2.46 1.51 -8.36
CA GLY A 23 2.21 2.12 -9.66
C GLY A 23 2.78 3.53 -9.77
N ILE A 24 2.60 4.36 -8.74
CA ILE A 24 3.15 5.73 -8.68
C ILE A 24 4.67 5.68 -8.75
N VAL A 25 5.33 4.80 -7.98
CA VAL A 25 6.80 4.63 -8.03
C VAL A 25 7.26 4.25 -9.44
N GLY A 26 6.58 3.30 -10.08
CA GLY A 26 6.91 2.85 -11.43
C GLY A 26 6.75 3.95 -12.48
N ILE A 27 5.66 4.71 -12.44
CA ILE A 27 5.42 5.82 -13.38
C ILE A 27 6.38 6.98 -13.10
N ALA A 28 6.51 7.39 -11.84
CA ALA A 28 7.38 8.50 -11.45
C ALA A 28 8.84 8.24 -11.85
N TYR A 29 9.33 7.01 -11.66
CA TYR A 29 10.68 6.65 -12.10
C TYR A 29 10.84 6.74 -13.62
N ASN A 30 9.93 6.13 -14.39
CA ASN A 30 10.00 6.11 -15.85
C ASN A 30 9.78 7.52 -16.45
N ALA A 31 9.02 8.38 -15.77
CA ALA A 31 8.85 9.78 -16.14
C ALA A 31 10.14 10.60 -15.90
N LEU A 32 10.84 10.33 -14.80
CA LEU A 32 12.06 11.06 -14.41
C LEU A 32 13.30 10.61 -15.19
N VAL A 33 13.36 9.33 -15.56
CA VAL A 33 14.52 8.70 -16.19
C VAL A 33 14.10 8.03 -17.50
N LEU A 34 14.17 8.78 -18.60
CA LEU A 34 13.86 8.31 -19.96
C LEU A 34 14.89 7.30 -20.53
N HIS A 35 16.06 7.13 -19.89
CA HIS A 35 17.11 6.20 -20.33
C HIS A 35 17.52 5.22 -19.21
N ALA A 36 17.31 3.93 -19.48
CA ALA A 36 17.55 2.82 -18.56
C ALA A 36 19.05 2.53 -18.37
N LEU A 37 19.69 3.27 -17.46
CA LEU A 37 20.95 2.85 -16.84
C LEU A 37 20.65 2.00 -15.61
N THR A 38 21.18 0.79 -15.56
CA THR A 38 20.90 -0.24 -14.54
C THR A 38 21.07 0.26 -13.11
N TRP A 39 22.04 1.16 -12.88
CA TRP A 39 22.29 1.75 -11.55
C TRP A 39 21.16 2.69 -11.11
N ARG A 40 20.52 3.40 -12.04
CA ARG A 40 19.42 4.32 -11.70
C ARG A 40 18.20 3.55 -11.23
N VAL A 41 17.95 2.35 -11.77
CA VAL A 41 16.82 1.51 -11.37
C VAL A 41 16.97 1.04 -9.92
N LEU A 42 18.20 0.75 -9.49
CA LEU A 42 18.50 0.45 -8.08
C LEU A 42 18.18 1.65 -7.19
N VAL A 43 18.60 2.86 -7.56
CA VAL A 43 18.29 4.08 -6.79
C VAL A 43 16.77 4.32 -6.74
N GLY A 44 16.07 4.15 -7.87
CA GLY A 44 14.61 4.24 -7.95
C GLY A 44 13.92 3.21 -7.06
N GLY A 45 14.43 1.98 -7.03
CA GLY A 45 13.96 0.92 -6.12
C GLY A 45 14.16 1.29 -4.66
N ILE A 46 15.32 1.85 -4.28
CA ILE A 46 15.59 2.29 -2.90
C ILE A 46 14.60 3.37 -2.49
N VAL A 47 14.47 4.44 -3.29
CA VAL A 47 13.55 5.55 -3.00
C VAL A 47 12.10 5.07 -2.96
N GLY A 48 11.70 4.21 -3.90
CA GLY A 48 10.38 3.59 -3.94
C GLY A 48 10.08 2.76 -2.69
N SER A 49 11.03 1.93 -2.26
CA SER A 49 10.91 1.13 -1.05
C SER A 49 10.75 1.98 0.21
N LEU A 50 11.50 3.10 0.31
CA LEU A 50 11.39 4.04 1.42
C LEU A 50 10.04 4.79 1.40
N GLY A 51 9.55 5.18 0.22
CA GLY A 51 8.24 5.80 0.07
C GLY A 51 7.10 4.87 0.51
N ILE A 52 7.12 3.62 0.05
CA ILE A 52 6.14 2.59 0.45
C ILE A 52 6.25 2.29 1.95
N PHE A 53 7.47 2.23 2.47
CA PHE A 53 7.73 2.06 3.90
C PHE A 53 7.06 3.16 4.73
N ALA A 54 7.18 4.42 4.32
CA ALA A 54 6.53 5.55 4.99
C ALA A 54 4.99 5.41 5.01
N VAL A 55 4.39 4.98 3.89
CA VAL A 55 2.95 4.71 3.82
C VAL A 55 2.54 3.62 4.81
N LYS A 56 3.34 2.54 4.92
CA LYS A 56 3.07 1.46 5.90
C LYS A 56 3.17 1.93 7.34
N VAL A 57 4.11 2.81 7.67
CA VAL A 57 4.27 3.36 9.01
C VAL A 57 3.02 4.15 9.42
N ILE A 58 2.46 4.97 8.52
CA ILE A 58 1.22 5.72 8.77
C ILE A 58 0.04 4.75 8.97
N ALA A 59 -0.05 3.72 8.13
CA ALA A 59 -1.11 2.72 8.19
C ALA A 59 -0.97 1.70 9.35
N GLN A 60 0.12 1.74 10.12
CA GLN A 60 0.44 0.70 11.09
C GLN A 60 -0.59 0.57 12.21
N ARG A 61 -1.05 1.69 12.79
CA ARG A 61 -2.03 1.70 13.89
C ARG A 61 -3.36 1.03 13.51
N PRO A 62 -4.04 1.42 12.42
CA PRO A 62 -5.31 0.80 12.03
C PRO A 62 -5.16 -0.69 11.66
N ILE A 63 -4.05 -1.07 11.00
CA ILE A 63 -3.74 -2.48 10.68
C ILE A 63 -3.62 -3.32 11.94
N LEU A 64 -3.02 -2.78 13.00
CA LEU A 64 -2.84 -3.49 14.26
C LEU A 64 -4.17 -3.72 14.99
N ILE A 65 -5.10 -2.76 14.92
CA ILE A 65 -6.46 -2.90 15.45
C ILE A 65 -7.22 -4.01 14.70
N MET A 66 -7.11 -4.03 13.38
CA MET A 66 -7.69 -5.08 12.52
C MET A 66 -7.08 -6.46 12.81
N TYR A 67 -5.77 -6.53 13.07
CA TYR A 67 -5.08 -7.76 13.43
C TYR A 67 -5.58 -8.35 14.75
N ARG A 68 -5.76 -7.52 15.78
CA ARG A 68 -6.30 -7.94 17.09
C ARG A 68 -7.75 -8.41 16.99
N SER A 69 -8.52 -7.79 16.10
CA SER A 69 -9.95 -8.11 15.89
C SER A 69 -10.20 -9.32 14.98
N SER A 70 -9.18 -9.81 14.28
CA SER A 70 -9.30 -10.93 13.33
C SER A 70 -9.25 -12.30 14.01
N THR A 71 -10.24 -13.16 13.74
CA THR A 71 -10.31 -14.52 14.31
C THR A 71 -9.76 -15.62 13.39
N ARG A 72 -9.65 -15.37 12.07
CA ARG A 72 -9.11 -16.35 11.10
C ARG A 72 -7.58 -16.38 11.08
N LYS A 73 -6.99 -17.57 11.25
CA LYS A 73 -5.52 -17.79 11.24
C LYS A 73 -4.84 -17.36 9.93
N SER A 74 -5.46 -17.57 8.78
CA SER A 74 -4.90 -17.20 7.46
C SER A 74 -4.85 -15.67 7.27
N LEU A 75 -5.95 -14.98 7.55
CA LEU A 75 -6.02 -13.52 7.50
C LEU A 75 -5.05 -12.88 8.50
N LYS A 76 -4.99 -13.45 9.71
CA LYS A 76 -4.06 -13.03 10.75
C LYS A 76 -2.60 -13.15 10.27
N ARG A 77 -2.25 -14.23 9.56
CA ARG A 77 -0.90 -14.40 8.98
C ARG A 77 -0.61 -13.39 7.86
N PHE A 78 -1.58 -13.11 6.99
CA PHE A 78 -1.44 -12.12 5.92
C PHE A 78 -1.23 -10.70 6.49
N ILE A 79 -2.07 -10.31 7.44
CA ILE A 79 -1.95 -9.01 8.12
C ILE A 79 -0.63 -8.94 8.91
N ASN A 80 -0.23 -10.02 9.58
CA ASN A 80 1.01 -10.09 10.35
C ASN A 80 2.27 -9.86 9.52
N PHE A 81 2.26 -10.17 8.22
CA PHE A 81 3.39 -9.89 7.34
C PHE A 81 3.65 -8.38 7.15
N PHE A 82 2.60 -7.56 7.33
CA PHE A 82 2.66 -6.11 7.13
C PHE A 82 2.79 -5.32 8.44
N ILE A 83 2.88 -5.97 9.61
CA ILE A 83 3.06 -5.29 10.90
C ILE A 83 4.55 -5.07 11.17
N LEU A 84 4.97 -3.80 11.21
CA LEU A 84 6.37 -3.39 11.39
C LEU A 84 6.85 -3.37 12.86
N GLU A 85 5.99 -3.63 13.85
CA GLU A 85 6.30 -3.34 15.26
C GLU A 85 7.14 -4.40 15.99
N ARG A 86 7.45 -5.55 15.38
CA ARG A 86 7.92 -6.73 16.13
C ARG A 86 9.43 -6.96 16.18
N ASN A 87 10.15 -6.80 15.08
CA ASN A 87 11.58 -7.19 15.01
C ASN A 87 12.29 -6.47 13.86
N LYS A 88 13.51 -5.97 14.10
CA LYS A 88 14.40 -5.37 13.11
C LYS A 88 14.59 -6.27 11.87
N LEU A 89 14.61 -7.59 12.06
CA LEU A 89 14.69 -8.55 10.96
C LEU A 89 13.45 -8.54 10.06
N VAL A 90 12.25 -8.48 10.65
CA VAL A 90 10.98 -8.46 9.89
C VAL A 90 10.85 -7.14 9.13
N ILE A 91 11.23 -6.03 9.76
CA ILE A 91 11.29 -4.70 9.13
C ILE A 91 12.22 -4.73 7.90
N SER A 92 13.43 -5.26 8.06
CA SER A 92 14.42 -5.34 6.98
C SER A 92 13.93 -6.24 5.83
N LEU A 93 13.32 -7.38 6.14
CA LEU A 93 12.79 -8.30 5.13
C LEU A 93 11.61 -7.68 4.38
N ASN A 94 10.76 -6.93 5.07
CA ASN A 94 9.64 -6.19 4.46
C ASN A 94 10.14 -5.08 3.53
N LEU A 95 11.17 -4.34 3.94
CA LEU A 95 11.83 -3.32 3.11
C LEU A 95 12.48 -3.93 1.86
N LEU A 96 13.11 -5.10 1.99
CA LEU A 96 13.70 -5.83 0.87
C LEU A 96 12.62 -6.28 -0.13
N VAL A 97 11.47 -6.75 0.37
CA VAL A 97 10.32 -7.10 -0.47
C VAL A 97 9.76 -5.85 -1.18
N ASP A 98 9.62 -4.72 -0.49
CA ASP A 98 9.18 -3.46 -1.10
C ASP A 98 10.16 -2.96 -2.15
N PHE A 99 11.46 -3.14 -1.93
CA PHE A 99 12.52 -2.84 -2.89
C PHE A 99 12.39 -3.69 -4.16
N ALA A 100 12.25 -5.01 -4.01
CA ALA A 100 12.06 -5.92 -5.14
C ALA A 100 10.76 -5.61 -5.90
N LEU A 101 9.66 -5.33 -5.18
CA LEU A 101 8.38 -4.96 -5.78
C LEU A 101 8.43 -3.59 -6.47
N SER A 102 9.17 -2.63 -5.92
CA SER A 102 9.37 -1.32 -6.55
C SER A 102 10.12 -1.45 -7.88
N ILE A 103 11.20 -2.24 -7.91
CA ILE A 103 11.93 -2.56 -9.15
C ILE A 103 11.02 -3.28 -10.14
N GLY A 104 10.26 -4.28 -9.66
CA GLY A 104 9.28 -5.00 -10.48
C GLY A 104 8.25 -4.06 -11.09
N SER A 105 7.74 -3.11 -10.32
CA SER A 105 6.79 -2.09 -10.79
C SER A 105 7.39 -1.18 -11.86
N ILE A 106 8.63 -0.73 -11.68
CA ILE A 106 9.36 0.08 -12.67
C ILE A 106 9.42 -0.64 -14.03
N TYR A 107 9.82 -1.92 -14.04
CA TYR A 107 9.87 -2.72 -15.26
C TYR A 107 8.50 -3.01 -15.85
N LEU A 108 7.50 -3.28 -14.99
CA LEU A 108 6.14 -3.59 -15.42
C LEU A 108 5.49 -2.38 -16.07
N VAL A 109 5.62 -1.20 -15.49
CA VAL A 109 5.14 0.07 -16.06
C VAL A 109 5.83 0.35 -17.38
N ALA A 110 7.16 0.19 -17.46
CA ALA A 110 7.92 0.42 -18.69
C ALA A 110 7.47 -0.50 -19.86
N LYS A 111 6.98 -1.70 -19.55
CA LYS A 111 6.51 -2.67 -20.55
C LYS A 111 5.06 -2.48 -20.96
N ILE A 112 4.19 -2.07 -20.02
CA ILE A 112 2.74 -2.03 -20.23
C ILE A 112 2.26 -0.65 -20.68
N LEU A 113 2.84 0.43 -20.14
CA LEU A 113 2.36 1.79 -20.37
C LEU A 113 3.19 2.49 -21.44
N PRO A 114 2.56 3.07 -22.48
CA PRO A 114 3.25 3.93 -23.42
C PRO A 114 3.68 5.24 -22.75
N ILE A 115 4.73 5.86 -23.29
CA ILE A 115 5.37 7.07 -22.75
C ILE A 115 4.37 8.23 -22.56
N GLU A 116 3.39 8.35 -23.45
CA GLU A 116 2.32 9.36 -23.38
C GLU A 116 1.49 9.25 -22.08
N HIS A 117 1.24 8.02 -21.63
CA HIS A 117 0.54 7.79 -20.38
C HIS A 117 1.45 7.95 -19.16
N ILE A 118 2.75 7.69 -19.30
CA ILE A 118 3.73 7.86 -18.21
C ILE A 118 3.94 9.36 -17.89
N LEU A 119 4.09 10.19 -18.92
CA LEU A 119 4.31 11.64 -18.80
C LEU A 119 2.99 12.45 -18.71
N GLY A 120 1.86 11.81 -19.02
CA GLY A 120 0.54 12.43 -18.98
C GLY A 120 -0.17 12.31 -17.63
N ASN A 121 -1.49 12.11 -17.67
CA ASN A 121 -2.37 12.22 -16.49
C ASN A 121 -2.45 10.94 -15.61
N SER A 122 -1.66 9.90 -15.89
CA SER A 122 -1.83 8.60 -15.20
C SER A 122 -1.50 8.67 -13.71
N ILE A 123 -0.54 9.49 -13.31
CA ILE A 123 -0.26 9.74 -11.87
C ILE A 123 -1.49 10.35 -11.19
N GLY A 124 -2.15 11.31 -11.84
CA GLY A 124 -3.36 11.95 -11.32
C GLY A 124 -4.49 10.96 -11.05
N TRP A 125 -4.73 10.03 -11.97
CA TRP A 125 -5.70 8.96 -11.80
C TRP A 125 -5.34 8.00 -10.66
N LEU A 126 -4.07 7.62 -10.53
CA LEU A 126 -3.61 6.80 -9.42
C LEU A 126 -3.82 7.50 -8.08
N VAL A 127 -3.45 8.77 -7.97
CA VAL A 127 -3.67 9.56 -6.74
C VAL A 127 -5.17 9.67 -6.42
N LEU A 128 -6.02 9.87 -7.42
CA LEU A 128 -7.47 9.93 -7.24
C LEU A 128 -8.04 8.60 -6.73
N ILE A 129 -7.60 7.46 -7.29
CA ILE A 129 -8.00 6.11 -6.81
C ILE A 129 -7.54 5.91 -5.37
N MET A 130 -6.31 6.31 -5.03
CA MET A 130 -5.80 6.23 -3.67
C MET A 130 -6.64 7.06 -2.71
N MET A 131 -7.00 8.29 -3.10
CA MET A 131 -7.80 9.19 -2.29
C MET A 131 -9.21 8.62 -2.04
N ILE A 132 -9.91 8.15 -3.08
CA ILE A 132 -11.23 7.51 -2.93
C ILE A 132 -11.15 6.25 -2.06
N SER A 133 -10.11 5.45 -2.22
CA SER A 133 -9.93 4.24 -1.42
C SER A 133 -9.74 4.57 0.06
N LEU A 134 -8.88 5.54 0.37
CA LEU A 134 -8.60 5.95 1.75
C LEU A 134 -9.80 6.62 2.42
N THR A 135 -10.59 7.43 1.70
CA THR A 135 -11.81 8.04 2.25
C THR A 135 -12.87 6.99 2.57
N LEU A 136 -13.12 6.04 1.67
CA LEU A 136 -14.02 4.90 1.93
C LEU A 136 -13.53 4.06 3.11
N ALA A 137 -12.24 3.77 3.16
CA ALA A 137 -11.66 3.00 4.25
C ALA A 137 -11.82 3.71 5.59
N SER A 138 -11.57 5.02 5.63
CA SER A 138 -11.70 5.84 6.83
C SER A 138 -13.15 5.83 7.32
N TYR A 139 -14.12 6.00 6.41
CA TYR A 139 -15.56 5.93 6.76
C TYR A 139 -15.95 4.58 7.35
N LEU A 140 -15.52 3.47 6.73
CA LEU A 140 -15.79 2.12 7.23
C LEU A 140 -15.07 1.82 8.55
N GLU A 141 -13.86 2.34 8.72
CA GLU A 141 -13.13 2.25 9.97
C GLU A 141 -13.86 3.00 11.09
N PHE A 142 -14.30 4.24 10.84
CA PHE A 142 -15.14 5.00 11.77
C PHE A 142 -16.43 4.27 12.13
N ASP A 143 -17.16 3.73 11.16
CA ASP A 143 -18.38 2.94 11.42
C ASP A 143 -18.08 1.73 12.31
N SER A 144 -16.91 1.11 12.15
CA SER A 144 -16.52 -0.07 12.92
C SER A 144 -15.98 0.19 14.32
N LEU A 145 -15.36 1.35 14.54
CA LEU A 145 -14.74 1.78 15.79
C LEU A 145 -15.62 2.78 16.56
N SER A 146 -16.67 3.31 15.94
CA SER A 146 -17.59 4.21 16.61
C SER A 146 -18.26 3.49 17.77
N ILE A 147 -17.96 4.01 18.96
CA ILE A 147 -18.51 3.62 20.26
C ILE A 147 -19.99 4.06 20.37
N TYR A 148 -20.63 4.46 19.27
CA TYR A 148 -22.07 4.61 19.20
C TYR A 148 -22.68 3.24 18.99
N THR A 149 -22.70 2.44 20.06
CA THR A 149 -23.80 1.50 20.24
C THR A 149 -25.06 2.35 20.17
N GLU A 150 -25.77 2.30 19.05
CA GLU A 150 -27.19 2.62 19.04
C GLU A 150 -27.79 1.81 20.19
N LYS A 151 -28.18 2.50 21.27
CA LYS A 151 -29.11 1.95 22.24
C LYS A 151 -30.34 1.58 21.43
N LYS A 152 -30.48 0.30 21.06
CA LYS A 152 -31.74 -0.27 20.63
C LYS A 152 -32.78 0.13 21.68
N LYS A 153 -33.66 1.04 21.32
CA LYS A 153 -34.95 1.20 21.99
C LYS A 153 -35.85 0.07 21.57
#